data_AF-A0A8K0M8R6-F1
#
_entry.id   AF-A0A8K0M8R6-F1
#
_cell.length_a   1.000
_cell.length_b   1.000
_cell.length_c   1.000
_cell.angle_alpha   90.00
_cell.angle_beta   90.00
_cell.angle_gamma   90.00
#
_symmetry.space_group_name_H-M   'P 1'
#
loop_
_entity.id
_entity.type
_entity.pdbx_description
1 polymer ?
#
loop_
_entity_poly.entity_id
_entity_poly.type
_entity_poly.pdbx_seq_one_letter_code
_entity_poly.pdbx_strand_id
1 'polypeptide(L)'
;MAGGLIEALAPAIVTETFPERQLARAMVVYVGFLATGAALGPIISGAVAQGLGEWRWFQRIMSIAVAMNLVFSIIMLPETTHDEMNLSEGVVLGGQGEEAETRNTECKAEESMIENATSTAQTSSPVEQPTLKMEYVRRSFSLHFVELNWKASLISFFQPLELIVLPQVLATVVIFGLTIGWTAITSILISIIYSQPPFLWGPLPIGLLNTGPLVGITLGFPIGGALADMLFNRATRRSNGVTNPATRLPALLPGALLSPAGCVVMGFALRDPGNYIVVCVGWGMLCLGLTSSANVLLTYAVDCLPTRAGHIGALANVTKNSIGFAVSYGAVDWLWRVGTVNQFSTMAGILWGSYLLAIPLWMFSKTLVRKTTAFA
;
A
#
# COMPACT_ATOMS: atom_id res chain seq x y z
N MET A 1 3.49 -15.44 7.50
CA MET A 1 3.98 -14.46 8.49
C MET A 1 5.08 -13.55 7.94
N ALA A 2 6.07 -14.04 7.18
CA ALA A 2 7.15 -13.20 6.63
C ALA A 2 6.67 -12.04 5.71
N GLY A 3 5.58 -12.22 4.95
CA GLY A 3 5.08 -11.20 4.02
C GLY A 3 4.70 -9.87 4.68
N GLY A 4 4.10 -9.90 5.89
CA GLY A 4 3.68 -8.68 6.59
C GLY A 4 4.86 -7.81 7.05
N LEU A 5 6.01 -8.42 7.35
CA LEU A 5 7.24 -7.69 7.68
C LEU A 5 7.77 -6.94 6.46
N ILE A 6 7.79 -7.58 5.30
CA ILE A 6 8.25 -6.99 4.04
C ILE A 6 7.37 -5.79 3.65
N GLU A 7 6.05 -5.94 3.76
CA GLU A 7 5.11 -4.85 3.47
C GLU A 7 5.21 -3.66 4.43
N ALA A 8 5.68 -3.88 5.67
CA ALA A 8 5.87 -2.81 6.64
C ALA A 8 7.22 -2.09 6.47
N LEU A 9 8.30 -2.84 6.20
CA LEU A 9 9.66 -2.29 6.07
C LEU A 9 9.91 -1.63 4.73
N ALA A 10 9.36 -2.16 3.64
CA ALA A 10 9.71 -1.68 2.30
C ALA A 10 9.34 -0.20 2.05
N PRO A 11 8.21 0.35 2.51
CA PRO A 11 7.95 1.78 2.42
C PRO A 11 9.00 2.62 3.16
N ALA A 12 9.46 2.18 4.35
CA ALA A 12 10.48 2.89 5.12
C ALA A 12 11.83 2.93 4.37
N ILE A 13 12.22 1.80 3.77
CA ILE A 13 13.44 1.73 2.95
C ILE A 13 13.35 2.67 1.74
N VAL A 14 12.17 2.78 1.11
CA VAL A 14 11.96 3.68 -0.03
C VAL A 14 12.02 5.16 0.40
N THR A 15 11.54 5.50 1.59
CA THR A 15 11.65 6.87 2.13
C THR A 15 13.07 7.30 2.43
N GLU A 16 13.93 6.37 2.86
CA GLU A 16 15.34 6.67 3.14
C GLU A 16 16.19 6.74 1.86
N THR A 17 15.85 5.95 0.83
CA THR A 17 16.68 5.84 -0.38
C THR A 17 16.40 6.92 -1.42
N PHE A 18 15.22 7.54 -1.42
CA PHE A 18 14.83 8.52 -2.44
C PHE A 18 14.57 9.90 -1.84
N PRO A 19 15.03 10.99 -2.50
CA PRO A 19 14.72 12.35 -2.08
C PRO A 19 13.21 12.63 -2.18
N GLU A 20 12.68 13.47 -1.29
CA GLU A 20 11.24 13.76 -1.13
C GLU A 20 10.52 14.09 -2.45
N ARG A 21 11.19 14.83 -3.34
CA ARG A 21 10.64 15.21 -4.66
C ARG A 21 10.35 14.01 -5.57
N GLN A 22 11.07 12.91 -5.42
CA GLN A 22 10.91 11.69 -6.23
C GLN A 22 10.22 10.55 -5.48
N LEU A 23 10.02 10.71 -4.17
CA LEU A 23 9.46 9.71 -3.26
C LEU A 23 8.14 9.12 -3.77
N ALA A 24 7.18 9.98 -4.12
CA ALA A 24 5.86 9.53 -4.57
C ALA A 24 5.94 8.65 -5.83
N ARG A 25 6.86 8.95 -6.75
CA ARG A 25 7.07 8.16 -7.97
C ARG A 25 7.70 6.80 -7.65
N ALA A 26 8.68 6.76 -6.75
CA ALA A 26 9.30 5.52 -6.30
C ALA A 26 8.30 4.61 -5.58
N MET A 27 7.46 5.17 -4.71
CA MET A 27 6.40 4.45 -4.01
C MET A 27 5.38 3.81 -4.96
N VAL A 28 4.92 4.54 -5.97
CA VAL A 28 3.99 3.98 -6.97
C VAL A 28 4.60 2.80 -7.73
N VAL A 29 5.88 2.90 -8.10
CA VAL A 29 6.59 1.80 -8.76
C VAL A 29 6.70 0.59 -7.83
N TYR A 30 7.09 0.79 -6.57
CA TYR A 30 7.17 -0.26 -5.56
C TYR A 30 5.83 -1.00 -5.38
N VAL A 31 4.75 -0.26 -5.13
CA VAL A 31 3.41 -0.85 -4.93
C VAL A 31 2.93 -1.53 -6.22
N GLY A 32 3.25 -0.95 -7.38
CA GLY A 32 3.02 -1.54 -8.70
C GLY A 32 3.62 -2.94 -8.85
N PHE A 33 4.91 -3.08 -8.53
CA PHE A 33 5.59 -4.38 -8.55
C PHE A 33 5.04 -5.36 -7.52
N LEU A 34 4.75 -4.89 -6.30
CA LEU A 34 4.19 -5.73 -5.24
C LEU A 34 2.86 -6.36 -5.67
N ALA A 35 1.94 -5.55 -6.19
CA ALA A 35 0.62 -6.02 -6.60
C ALA A 35 0.66 -6.86 -7.88
N THR A 36 1.50 -6.50 -8.85
CA THR A 36 1.70 -7.29 -10.07
C THR A 36 2.30 -8.67 -9.75
N GLY A 37 3.25 -8.72 -8.81
CA GLY A 37 3.86 -9.95 -8.32
C GLY A 37 2.84 -10.92 -7.71
N ALA A 38 1.84 -10.40 -6.99
CA ALA A 38 0.78 -11.22 -6.39
C ALA A 38 -0.08 -11.96 -7.44
N ALA A 39 -0.32 -11.35 -8.62
CA ALA A 39 -1.06 -11.99 -9.71
C ALA A 39 -0.16 -12.86 -10.61
N LEU A 40 1.11 -12.50 -10.79
CA LEU A 40 2.07 -13.30 -11.58
C LEU A 40 2.48 -14.59 -10.87
N GLY A 41 2.54 -14.59 -9.54
CA GLY A 41 2.94 -15.76 -8.74
C GLY A 41 2.16 -17.02 -9.08
N PRO A 42 0.81 -17.00 -9.04
CA PRO A 42 -0.03 -18.14 -9.43
C PRO A 42 0.11 -18.58 -10.90
N ILE A 43 0.41 -17.66 -11.82
CA ILE A 43 0.60 -17.98 -13.24
C ILE A 43 1.89 -18.79 -13.41
N ILE A 44 2.98 -18.32 -12.81
CA ILE A 44 4.28 -18.99 -12.81
C ILE A 44 4.19 -20.33 -12.06
N SER A 45 3.50 -20.34 -10.91
CA SER A 45 3.35 -21.56 -10.12
C SER A 45 2.57 -22.65 -10.85
N GLY A 46 1.51 -22.28 -11.58
CA GLY A 46 0.74 -23.20 -12.42
C GLY A 46 1.57 -23.80 -13.55
N ALA A 47 2.40 -22.97 -14.22
CA ALA A 47 3.28 -23.43 -15.29
C ALA A 47 4.38 -24.38 -14.81
N VAL A 48 5.03 -24.06 -13.68
CA VAL A 48 6.04 -24.93 -13.06
C VAL A 48 5.43 -26.24 -12.59
N ALA A 49 4.24 -26.19 -11.97
CA ALA A 49 3.57 -27.39 -11.45
C ALA A 49 3.16 -28.36 -12.58
N GLN A 50 2.73 -27.86 -13.74
CA GLN A 50 2.39 -28.71 -14.87
C GLN A 50 3.64 -29.24 -15.60
N GLY A 51 4.67 -28.42 -15.78
CA GLY A 51 5.88 -28.81 -16.54
C GLY A 51 6.76 -29.83 -15.84
N LEU A 52 6.87 -29.77 -14.51
CA LEU A 52 7.75 -30.65 -13.72
C LEU A 52 7.00 -31.80 -13.03
N GLY A 53 5.67 -31.85 -13.12
CA GLY A 53 4.83 -32.91 -12.55
C GLY A 53 4.80 -33.00 -11.02
N GLU A 54 5.66 -32.25 -10.31
CA GLU A 54 5.76 -32.21 -8.86
C GLU A 54 5.57 -30.78 -8.33
N TRP A 55 4.59 -30.58 -7.44
CA TRP A 55 4.33 -29.30 -6.78
C TRP A 55 5.49 -28.80 -5.90
N ARG A 56 6.40 -29.68 -5.49
CA ARG A 56 7.54 -29.38 -4.60
C ARG A 56 8.59 -28.50 -5.28
N TRP A 57 8.74 -28.60 -6.61
CA TRP A 57 9.71 -27.78 -7.34
C TRP A 57 9.37 -26.29 -7.29
N PHE A 58 8.10 -25.93 -7.21
CA PHE A 58 7.69 -24.54 -6.99
C PHE A 58 8.23 -23.97 -5.68
N GLN A 59 8.10 -24.72 -4.58
CA GLN A 59 8.64 -24.34 -3.26
C GLN A 59 10.17 -24.19 -3.31
N ARG A 60 10.87 -25.09 -4.03
CA ARG A 60 12.33 -25.01 -4.23
C ARG A 60 12.75 -23.76 -5.00
N ILE A 61 12.08 -23.46 -6.11
CA ILE A 61 12.37 -22.26 -6.93
C ILE A 61 12.14 -21.00 -6.11
N MET A 62 11.05 -20.91 -5.35
CA MET A 62 10.79 -19.78 -4.46
C MET A 62 11.87 -19.65 -3.38
N SER A 63 12.33 -20.76 -2.79
CA SER A 63 13.41 -20.73 -1.80
C SER A 63 14.73 -20.23 -2.39
N ILE A 64 15.06 -20.62 -3.63
CA ILE A 64 16.26 -20.15 -4.34
C ILE A 64 16.13 -18.66 -4.65
N ALA A 65 14.97 -18.20 -5.12
CA ALA A 65 14.73 -16.79 -5.43
C ALA A 65 14.83 -15.91 -4.17
N VAL A 66 14.29 -16.37 -3.03
CA VAL A 66 14.41 -15.67 -1.74
C VAL A 66 15.86 -15.67 -1.25
N ALA A 67 16.60 -16.78 -1.39
CA ALA A 67 18.02 -16.82 -1.05
C ALA A 67 18.86 -15.88 -1.91
N MET A 68 18.57 -15.80 -3.22
CA MET A 68 19.20 -14.83 -4.11
C MET A 68 18.86 -13.40 -3.71
N ASN A 69 17.58 -13.11 -3.41
CA ASN A 69 17.16 -11.78 -2.95
C ASN A 69 17.88 -11.37 -1.65
N LEU A 70 18.09 -12.31 -0.72
CA LEU A 70 18.87 -12.08 0.50
C LEU A 70 20.33 -11.73 0.16
N VAL A 71 20.98 -12.50 -0.71
CA VAL A 71 22.36 -12.23 -1.15
C VAL A 71 22.46 -10.87 -1.84
N PHE A 72 21.52 -10.55 -2.73
CA PHE A 72 21.45 -9.24 -3.37
C PHE A 72 21.21 -8.13 -2.36
N SER A 73 20.37 -8.32 -1.35
CA SER A 73 20.12 -7.31 -0.32
C SER A 73 21.39 -7.02 0.48
N ILE A 74 22.18 -8.04 0.83
CA ILE A 74 23.46 -7.87 1.52
C ILE A 74 24.48 -7.09 0.66
N ILE A 75 24.48 -7.31 -0.65
CA ILE A 75 25.43 -6.66 -1.57
C ILE A 75 24.94 -5.28 -2.05
N MET A 76 23.64 -5.05 -2.22
CA MET A 76 23.14 -3.81 -2.83
C MET A 76 22.56 -2.80 -1.84
N LEU A 77 22.16 -3.21 -0.63
CA LEU A 77 21.72 -2.30 0.42
C LEU A 77 22.79 -2.18 1.52
N PRO A 78 23.77 -1.26 1.38
CA PRO A 78 24.46 -0.74 2.55
C PRO A 78 23.44 0.01 3.42
N GLU A 79 23.42 -0.27 4.72
CA GLU A 79 22.45 0.26 5.68
C GLU A 79 22.40 1.80 5.59
N THR A 80 21.20 2.33 5.30
CA THR A 80 20.96 3.76 5.06
C THR A 80 20.54 4.54 6.29
N THR A 81 20.45 3.90 7.48
CA THR A 81 20.04 4.57 8.72
C THR A 81 20.83 5.87 8.88
N HIS A 82 20.15 6.97 8.56
CA HIS A 82 20.69 8.30 8.73
C HIS A 82 20.87 8.52 10.22
N ASP A 83 22.01 9.05 10.64
CA ASP A 83 22.16 9.72 11.93
C ASP A 83 21.26 10.98 11.94
N GLU A 84 19.93 10.82 11.92
CA GLU A 84 18.96 11.89 12.16
C GLU A 84 18.79 12.19 13.66
N MET A 85 19.57 11.56 14.54
CA MET A 85 19.61 11.98 15.96
C MET A 85 20.25 13.36 16.18
N ASN A 86 20.80 14.01 15.14
CA ASN A 86 21.39 15.35 15.28
C ASN A 86 20.52 16.52 14.76
N LEU A 87 19.38 16.28 14.10
CA LEU A 87 18.50 17.38 13.64
C LEU A 87 17.40 17.77 14.63
N SER A 88 17.03 16.90 15.58
CA SER A 88 16.01 17.23 16.58
C SER A 88 16.56 17.92 17.83
N GLU A 89 17.87 17.88 18.08
CA GLU A 89 18.51 18.54 19.23
C GLU A 89 19.00 19.97 18.94
N GLY A 90 19.04 20.40 17.68
CA GLY A 90 19.45 21.75 17.30
C GLY A 90 18.35 22.83 17.35
N VAL A 91 17.07 22.44 17.49
CA VAL A 91 15.93 23.38 17.41
C VAL A 91 15.33 23.74 18.78
N VAL A 92 15.75 23.09 19.87
CA VAL A 92 15.12 23.28 21.20
C VAL A 92 15.96 24.10 22.19
N LEU A 93 17.20 24.48 21.87
CA LEU A 93 18.04 25.31 22.76
C LEU A 93 18.55 26.58 22.07
N GLY A 94 17.68 27.59 21.95
CA GLY A 94 18.09 28.89 21.41
C GLY A 94 16.97 29.94 21.32
N GLY A 95 16.15 30.09 22.36
CA GLY A 95 15.30 31.28 22.48
C GLY A 95 16.15 32.48 22.88
N GLN A 96 16.21 33.51 22.03
CA GLN A 96 16.47 34.91 22.41
C GLN A 96 16.13 35.85 21.24
N GLY A 97 15.25 36.83 21.50
CA GLY A 97 15.27 38.13 20.81
C GLY A 97 14.15 38.47 19.82
N GLU A 98 13.12 39.14 20.34
CA GLU A 98 12.44 40.33 19.79
C GLU A 98 11.59 40.25 18.48
N GLU A 99 10.27 40.37 18.72
CA GLU A 99 9.31 41.32 18.15
C GLU A 99 9.60 41.99 16.78
N ALA A 100 8.60 41.89 15.89
CA ALA A 100 7.88 43.03 15.28
C ALA A 100 7.60 42.90 13.76
N GLU A 101 6.32 43.11 13.45
CA GLU A 101 5.77 43.78 12.26
C GLU A 101 5.88 43.20 10.84
N THR A 102 4.71 42.74 10.38
CA THR A 102 3.97 43.23 9.20
C THR A 102 4.71 44.08 8.15
N ARG A 103 4.88 43.58 6.92
CA ARG A 103 4.35 44.17 5.66
C ARG A 103 4.96 43.54 4.40
N ASN A 104 4.02 43.13 3.53
CA ASN A 104 3.95 43.39 2.09
C ASN A 104 4.97 42.81 1.09
N THR A 105 4.35 42.39 -0.02
CA THR A 105 4.73 42.52 -1.45
C THR A 105 5.48 41.36 -2.14
N GLU A 106 4.71 40.68 -3.01
CA GLU A 106 4.99 40.32 -4.43
C GLU A 106 6.30 39.58 -4.78
N CYS A 107 6.24 38.33 -5.27
CA CYS A 107 6.01 37.86 -6.65
C CYS A 107 7.24 37.90 -7.60
N LYS A 108 7.49 36.73 -8.24
CA LYS A 108 8.28 36.37 -9.45
C LYS A 108 9.58 35.61 -9.16
N ALA A 109 9.73 34.35 -9.57
CA ALA A 109 9.82 33.75 -10.92
C ALA A 109 11.28 33.73 -11.46
N GLU A 110 11.61 32.60 -12.12
CA GLU A 110 12.75 32.33 -13.01
C GLU A 110 14.10 31.87 -12.42
N GLU A 111 14.29 30.55 -12.49
CA GLU A 111 15.34 29.85 -13.27
C GLU A 111 16.55 30.67 -13.76
N SER A 112 17.77 30.36 -13.28
CA SER A 112 18.99 30.13 -14.10
C SER A 112 20.32 30.14 -13.29
N MET A 113 21.22 29.22 -13.69
CA MET A 113 22.69 29.32 -13.77
C MET A 113 23.61 29.40 -12.52
N ILE A 114 24.35 28.30 -12.32
CA ILE A 114 25.82 28.09 -12.41
C ILE A 114 26.79 29.21 -11.94
N GLU A 115 27.78 28.76 -11.15
CA GLU A 115 29.18 29.21 -10.96
C GLU A 115 29.60 30.09 -9.75
N ASN A 116 30.44 29.44 -8.91
CA ASN A 116 31.66 29.92 -8.24
C ASN A 116 31.63 31.18 -7.36
N ALA A 117 31.86 30.95 -6.06
CA ALA A 117 32.69 31.82 -5.24
C ALA A 117 33.71 30.98 -4.44
N THR A 118 34.97 31.23 -4.72
CA THR A 118 36.17 30.62 -4.13
C THR A 118 36.60 31.38 -2.87
N SER A 119 36.94 30.62 -1.83
CA SER A 119 37.89 30.90 -0.73
C SER A 119 37.65 32.08 0.24
N THR A 120 37.37 31.74 1.49
CA THR A 120 38.17 32.21 2.63
C THR A 120 38.36 31.05 3.60
N ALA A 121 39.61 30.62 3.77
CA ALA A 121 40.02 29.51 4.62
C ALA A 121 40.07 29.94 6.10
N GLN A 122 39.49 29.15 6.99
CA GLN A 122 39.99 28.97 8.35
C GLN A 122 39.89 27.51 8.79
N THR A 123 40.98 27.06 9.38
CA THR A 123 41.43 25.70 9.63
C THR A 123 40.61 24.97 10.70
N SER A 124 39.96 23.88 10.33
CA SER A 124 39.72 22.75 11.23
C SER A 124 39.81 21.46 10.42
N SER A 125 40.71 20.57 10.86
CA SER A 125 40.94 19.15 10.52
C SER A 125 40.56 18.63 9.11
N PRO A 126 41.43 17.91 8.39
CA PRO A 126 41.02 17.24 7.17
C PRO A 126 39.96 16.19 7.51
N VAL A 127 38.70 16.46 7.17
CA VAL A 127 37.69 15.41 7.09
C VAL A 127 38.10 14.57 5.88
N GLU A 128 38.88 13.54 6.14
CA GLU A 128 39.23 12.50 5.18
C GLU A 128 37.90 11.93 4.67
N GLN A 129 37.49 12.32 3.46
CA GLN A 129 36.26 11.81 2.85
C GLN A 129 36.42 10.30 2.74
N PRO A 130 35.60 9.49 3.45
CA PRO A 130 35.74 8.06 3.39
C PRO A 130 35.51 7.62 1.95
N THR A 131 36.45 6.83 1.42
CA THR A 131 36.29 6.22 0.10
C THR A 131 34.98 5.43 0.08
N LEU A 132 34.21 5.53 -1.01
CA LEU A 132 32.90 4.88 -1.14
C LEU A 132 32.92 3.38 -0.77
N LYS A 133 34.05 2.69 -0.98
CA LYS A 133 34.27 1.30 -0.57
C LYS A 133 34.36 1.11 0.94
N MET A 134 35.02 2.02 1.65
CA MET A 134 35.19 1.99 3.11
C MET A 134 33.86 2.29 3.79
N GLU A 135 33.11 3.28 3.29
CA GLU A 135 31.77 3.63 3.76
C GLU A 135 30.78 2.48 3.55
N TYR A 136 30.82 1.87 2.35
CA TYR A 136 30.01 0.70 2.01
C TYR A 136 30.30 -0.51 2.91
N VAL A 137 31.58 -0.86 3.12
CA VAL A 137 31.95 -1.99 4.00
C VAL A 137 31.58 -1.70 5.46
N ARG A 138 31.75 -0.46 5.92
CA ARG A 138 31.39 -0.06 7.28
C ARG A 138 29.88 -0.09 7.48
N ARG A 139 29.07 0.36 6.52
CA ARG A 139 27.60 0.40 6.66
C ARG A 139 26.89 -0.91 6.34
N SER A 140 27.42 -1.76 5.46
CA SER A 140 26.82 -3.08 5.16
C SER A 140 27.06 -4.12 6.25
N PHE A 141 28.12 -3.97 7.06
CA PHE A 141 28.53 -4.97 8.06
C PHE A 141 28.64 -4.43 9.49
N SER A 142 28.28 -3.16 9.74
CA SER A 142 28.22 -2.62 11.10
C SER A 142 26.91 -3.01 11.77
N LEU A 143 26.97 -3.99 12.68
CA LEU A 143 25.89 -4.25 13.63
C LEU A 143 25.88 -3.13 14.68
N HIS A 144 25.13 -2.06 14.43
CA HIS A 144 24.83 -1.08 15.47
C HIS A 144 23.60 -1.55 16.26
N PHE A 145 23.82 -1.96 17.51
CA PHE A 145 22.72 -2.32 18.39
C PHE A 145 22.04 -1.04 18.89
N VAL A 146 20.85 -0.75 18.38
CA VAL A 146 19.97 0.27 18.97
C VAL A 146 19.43 -0.29 20.29
N GLU A 147 19.70 0.39 21.40
CA GLU A 147 19.16 0.01 22.69
C GLU A 147 17.63 0.17 22.68
N LEU A 148 16.90 -0.96 22.59
CA LEU A 148 15.45 -0.96 22.64
C LEU A 148 14.98 -0.59 24.05
N ASN A 149 14.43 0.61 24.19
CA ASN A 149 13.63 0.94 25.36
C ASN A 149 12.32 0.13 25.32
N TRP A 150 12.32 -1.04 25.96
CA TRP A 150 11.21 -1.99 25.96
C TRP A 150 9.88 -1.39 26.43
N LYS A 151 9.92 -0.44 27.38
CA LYS A 151 8.71 0.23 27.87
C LYS A 151 8.12 1.17 26.82
N ALA A 152 8.96 1.97 26.15
CA ALA A 152 8.53 2.83 25.07
C ALA A 152 8.05 2.02 23.86
N SER A 153 8.75 0.93 23.53
CA SER A 153 8.40 0.04 22.40
C SER A 153 7.04 -0.66 22.61
N LEU A 154 6.74 -1.09 23.84
CA LEU A 154 5.43 -1.66 24.18
C LEU A 154 4.31 -0.62 24.05
N ILE A 155 4.54 0.63 24.44
CA ILE A 155 3.56 1.70 24.27
C ILE A 155 3.34 1.98 22.78
N SER A 156 4.41 2.08 21.99
CA SER A 156 4.34 2.27 20.53
C SER A 156 3.64 1.13 19.78
N PHE A 157 3.64 -0.09 20.34
CA PHE A 157 2.93 -1.23 19.77
C PHE A 157 1.40 -1.08 19.83
N PHE A 158 0.86 -0.47 20.88
CA PHE A 158 -0.59 -0.28 21.06
C PHE A 158 -1.12 1.02 20.46
N GLN A 159 -0.25 2.00 20.18
CA GLN A 159 -0.62 3.29 19.56
C GLN A 159 -1.43 3.15 18.25
N PRO A 160 -1.12 2.23 17.32
CA PRO A 160 -1.93 2.05 16.11
C PRO A 160 -3.39 1.68 16.40
N LEU A 161 -3.67 0.92 17.47
CA LEU A 161 -5.03 0.47 17.78
C LEU A 161 -5.93 1.61 18.26
N GLU A 162 -5.36 2.66 18.87
CA GLU A 162 -6.10 3.87 19.24
C GLU A 162 -6.69 4.57 18.01
N LEU A 163 -5.97 4.53 16.88
CA LEU A 163 -6.40 5.19 15.64
C LEU A 163 -7.64 4.53 14.99
N ILE A 164 -8.00 3.30 15.36
CA ILE A 164 -9.23 2.64 14.86
C ILE A 164 -10.50 3.41 15.24
N VAL A 165 -10.47 4.16 16.35
CA VAL A 165 -11.63 4.94 16.82
C VAL A 165 -11.93 6.11 15.88
N LEU A 166 -10.92 6.57 15.12
CA LEU A 166 -11.08 7.64 14.14
C LEU A 166 -11.88 7.13 12.95
N PRO A 167 -13.04 7.71 12.61
CA PRO A 167 -13.90 7.19 11.55
C PRO A 167 -13.24 7.22 10.17
N GLN A 168 -12.30 8.15 9.96
CA GLN A 168 -11.48 8.24 8.75
C GLN A 168 -10.63 6.98 8.56
N VAL A 169 -9.93 6.58 9.62
CA VAL A 169 -9.06 5.40 9.61
C VAL A 169 -9.90 4.11 9.64
N LEU A 170 -10.98 4.09 10.42
CA LEU A 170 -11.88 2.94 10.49
C LEU A 170 -12.42 2.56 9.10
N ALA A 171 -12.95 3.53 8.37
CA ALA A 171 -13.55 3.26 7.07
C ALA A 171 -12.50 2.83 6.03
N THR A 172 -11.31 3.44 6.05
CA THR A 172 -10.23 3.09 5.11
C THR A 172 -9.78 1.66 5.37
N VAL A 173 -9.58 1.31 6.63
CA VAL A 173 -9.12 0.00 7.06
C VAL A 173 -10.18 -1.09 6.83
N VAL A 174 -11.47 -0.82 7.05
CA VAL A 174 -12.56 -1.76 6.78
C VAL A 174 -12.72 -2.03 5.28
N ILE A 175 -12.80 -0.99 4.45
CA ILE A 175 -12.95 -1.15 2.99
C ILE A 175 -11.72 -1.86 2.41
N PHE A 176 -10.52 -1.48 2.84
CA PHE A 176 -9.28 -2.10 2.36
C PHE A 176 -9.17 -3.57 2.79
N GLY A 177 -9.53 -3.88 4.03
CA GLY A 177 -9.51 -5.26 4.53
C GLY A 177 -10.55 -6.15 3.87
N LEU A 178 -11.78 -5.66 3.65
CA LEU A 178 -12.83 -6.41 2.95
C LEU A 178 -12.45 -6.71 1.51
N THR A 179 -11.94 -5.72 0.77
CA THR A 179 -11.56 -5.90 -0.64
C THR A 179 -10.40 -6.90 -0.83
N ILE A 180 -9.39 -6.87 0.06
CA ILE A 180 -8.31 -7.87 0.06
C ILE A 180 -8.85 -9.25 0.45
N GLY A 181 -9.65 -9.33 1.52
CA GLY A 181 -10.24 -10.57 1.98
C GLY A 181 -11.10 -11.24 0.89
N TRP A 182 -11.92 -10.46 0.19
CA TRP A 182 -12.75 -10.96 -0.91
C TRP A 182 -11.91 -11.48 -2.07
N THR A 183 -10.81 -10.79 -2.38
CA THR A 183 -9.88 -11.22 -3.43
C THR A 183 -9.21 -12.55 -3.07
N ALA A 184 -8.80 -12.71 -1.80
CA ALA A 184 -8.21 -13.96 -1.30
C ALA A 184 -9.21 -15.12 -1.36
N ILE A 185 -10.44 -14.91 -0.90
CA ILE A 185 -11.52 -15.90 -0.97
C ILE A 185 -11.80 -16.30 -2.41
N THR A 186 -11.93 -15.32 -3.30
CA THR A 186 -12.19 -15.55 -4.71
C THR A 186 -11.13 -16.45 -5.34
N SER A 187 -9.85 -16.21 -5.02
CA SER A 187 -8.74 -17.07 -5.47
C SER A 187 -8.90 -18.53 -5.00
N ILE A 188 -9.29 -18.73 -3.73
CA ILE A 188 -9.52 -20.06 -3.16
C ILE A 188 -10.72 -20.73 -3.84
N LEU A 189 -11.85 -20.04 -3.96
CA LEU A 189 -13.08 -20.61 -4.51
C LEU A 189 -12.94 -20.97 -5.99
N ILE A 190 -12.28 -20.13 -6.79
CA ILE A 190 -11.99 -20.44 -8.20
C ILE A 190 -11.14 -21.71 -8.31
N SER A 191 -10.07 -21.80 -7.50
CA SER A 191 -9.21 -23.00 -7.49
C SER A 191 -10.00 -24.27 -7.14
N ILE A 192 -10.92 -24.20 -6.17
CA ILE A 192 -11.78 -25.32 -5.79
C ILE A 192 -12.76 -25.66 -6.91
N ILE A 193 -13.53 -24.70 -7.41
CA ILE A 193 -14.60 -24.94 -8.39
C ILE A 193 -14.06 -25.58 -9.68
N TYR A 194 -12.93 -25.09 -10.20
CA TYR A 194 -12.36 -25.62 -11.45
C TYR A 194 -11.58 -26.92 -11.27
N SER A 195 -11.12 -27.25 -10.06
CA SER A 195 -10.43 -28.52 -9.78
C SER A 195 -11.37 -29.70 -9.52
N GLN A 196 -12.64 -29.44 -9.20
CA GLN A 196 -13.66 -30.47 -9.00
C GLN A 196 -14.29 -30.93 -10.34
N PRO A 197 -14.93 -32.12 -10.39
CA PRO A 197 -15.77 -32.52 -11.53
C PRO A 197 -16.88 -31.49 -11.78
N PRO A 198 -17.22 -31.15 -13.05
CA PRO A 198 -16.86 -31.83 -14.30
C PRO A 198 -15.61 -31.33 -15.04
N PHE A 199 -14.98 -30.23 -14.60
CA PHE A 199 -13.90 -29.58 -15.38
C PHE A 199 -12.53 -30.25 -15.18
N LEU A 200 -12.21 -30.65 -13.94
CA LEU A 200 -10.95 -31.33 -13.60
C LEU A 200 -9.71 -30.61 -14.17
N TRP A 201 -9.70 -29.27 -14.08
CA TRP A 201 -8.62 -28.48 -14.64
C TRP A 201 -7.30 -28.72 -13.90
N GLY A 202 -6.22 -28.78 -14.67
CA GLY A 202 -4.86 -28.86 -14.13
C GLY A 202 -4.37 -27.53 -13.54
N PRO A 203 -3.17 -27.51 -12.94
CA PRO A 203 -2.62 -26.32 -12.29
C PRO A 203 -2.39 -25.11 -13.23
N LEU A 204 -1.97 -25.33 -14.48
CA LEU A 204 -1.73 -24.25 -15.44
C LEU A 204 -2.99 -23.46 -15.80
N PRO A 205 -4.09 -24.08 -16.27
CA PRO A 205 -5.31 -23.33 -16.61
C PRO A 205 -5.89 -22.60 -15.40
N ILE A 206 -5.83 -23.17 -14.20
CA ILE A 206 -6.23 -22.48 -12.96
C ILE A 206 -5.32 -21.29 -12.68
N GLY A 207 -4.00 -21.44 -12.84
CA GLY A 207 -3.03 -20.35 -12.73
C GLY A 207 -3.30 -19.23 -13.73
N LEU A 208 -3.61 -19.57 -14.98
CA LEU A 208 -3.92 -18.62 -16.06
C LEU A 208 -5.16 -17.76 -15.79
N LEU A 209 -6.10 -18.18 -14.94
CA LEU A 209 -7.23 -17.34 -14.54
C LEU A 209 -6.77 -16.05 -13.82
N ASN A 210 -5.57 -16.04 -13.24
CA ASN A 210 -4.97 -14.85 -12.62
C ASN A 210 -4.58 -13.75 -13.63
N THR A 211 -4.69 -14.02 -14.93
CA THR A 211 -4.58 -12.98 -15.97
C THR A 211 -5.65 -11.91 -15.83
N GLY A 212 -6.86 -12.26 -15.36
CA GLY A 212 -7.92 -11.29 -15.05
C GLY A 212 -7.50 -10.28 -13.97
N PRO A 213 -7.15 -10.73 -12.76
CA PRO A 213 -6.54 -9.92 -11.71
C PRO A 213 -5.35 -9.09 -12.18
N LEU A 214 -4.44 -9.66 -12.98
CA LEU A 214 -3.27 -8.95 -13.50
C LEU A 214 -3.67 -7.73 -14.33
N VAL A 215 -4.64 -7.88 -15.24
CA VAL A 215 -5.19 -6.77 -16.03
C VAL A 215 -5.92 -5.78 -15.13
N GLY A 216 -6.69 -6.27 -14.15
CA GLY A 216 -7.40 -5.42 -13.19
C GLY A 216 -6.47 -4.53 -12.36
N ILE A 217 -5.41 -5.10 -11.79
CA ILE A 217 -4.41 -4.41 -10.98
C ILE A 217 -3.66 -3.37 -11.82
N THR A 218 -3.19 -3.75 -13.00
CA THR A 218 -2.43 -2.86 -13.90
C THR A 218 -3.26 -1.66 -14.38
N LEU A 219 -4.56 -1.85 -14.65
CA LEU A 219 -5.49 -0.75 -14.94
C LEU A 219 -5.91 0.04 -13.70
N GLY A 220 -5.98 -0.61 -12.54
CA GLY A 220 -6.37 0.01 -11.27
C GLY A 220 -5.37 1.03 -10.73
N PHE A 221 -4.06 0.82 -10.95
CA PHE A 221 -3.01 1.77 -10.54
C PHE A 221 -3.16 3.18 -11.11
N PRO A 222 -3.21 3.38 -12.44
CA PRO A 222 -3.34 4.71 -13.01
C PRO A 222 -4.67 5.36 -12.63
N ILE A 223 -5.75 4.58 -12.56
CA ILE A 223 -7.07 5.07 -12.17
C ILE A 223 -7.04 5.55 -10.71
N GLY A 224 -6.54 4.75 -9.77
CA GLY A 224 -6.51 5.09 -8.34
C GLY A 224 -5.52 6.19 -7.97
N GLY A 225 -4.33 6.18 -8.59
CA GLY A 225 -3.28 7.17 -8.30
C GLY A 225 -3.47 8.47 -9.06
N ALA A 226 -3.44 8.41 -10.39
CA ALA A 226 -3.42 9.61 -11.23
C ALA A 226 -4.74 10.41 -11.14
N LEU A 227 -5.90 9.75 -11.06
CA LEU A 227 -7.16 10.49 -10.88
C LEU A 227 -7.21 11.18 -9.52
N ALA A 228 -6.77 10.51 -8.45
CA ALA A 228 -6.79 11.07 -7.11
C ALA A 228 -5.86 12.29 -6.98
N ASP A 229 -4.65 12.18 -7.52
CA ASP A 229 -3.69 13.29 -7.56
C ASP A 229 -4.14 14.43 -8.46
N MET A 230 -4.77 14.13 -9.60
CA MET A 230 -5.33 15.14 -10.49
C MET A 230 -6.46 15.92 -9.80
N LEU A 231 -7.38 15.22 -9.12
CA LEU A 231 -8.47 15.83 -8.35
C LEU A 231 -7.95 16.69 -7.22
N PHE A 232 -6.96 16.19 -6.47
CA PHE A 232 -6.29 16.92 -5.40
C PHE A 232 -5.61 18.20 -5.92
N ASN A 233 -4.74 18.08 -6.93
CA ASN A 233 -4.01 19.23 -7.48
C ASN A 233 -4.93 20.27 -8.11
N ARG A 234 -6.00 19.85 -8.77
CA ARG A 234 -7.01 20.76 -9.34
C ARG A 234 -7.78 21.50 -8.26
N ALA A 235 -8.11 20.84 -7.15
CA ALA A 235 -8.77 21.48 -6.03
C ALA A 235 -7.85 22.48 -5.31
N THR A 236 -6.59 22.10 -5.06
CA THR A 236 -5.59 22.97 -4.42
C THR A 236 -5.34 24.24 -5.24
N ARG A 237 -5.24 24.12 -6.58
CA ARG A 237 -5.11 25.28 -7.49
C ARG A 237 -6.33 26.19 -7.48
N ARG A 238 -7.53 25.65 -7.28
CA ARG A 238 -8.77 26.43 -7.23
C ARG A 238 -9.02 27.08 -5.87
N SER A 239 -8.38 26.61 -4.81
CA SER A 239 -8.59 27.07 -3.44
C SER A 239 -7.41 27.88 -2.89
N ASN A 240 -6.65 28.57 -3.75
CA ASN A 240 -5.49 29.39 -3.38
C ASN A 240 -4.48 28.67 -2.48
N GLY A 241 -4.22 27.38 -2.74
CA GLY A 241 -3.23 26.60 -1.99
C GLY A 241 -3.74 25.95 -0.70
N VAL A 242 -5.00 26.15 -0.30
CA VAL A 242 -5.59 25.43 0.85
C VAL A 242 -5.80 23.96 0.47
N THR A 243 -5.03 23.07 1.10
CA THR A 243 -5.13 21.62 0.89
C THR A 243 -6.26 21.04 1.74
N ASN A 244 -7.15 20.27 1.10
CA ASN A 244 -8.19 19.53 1.82
C ASN A 244 -8.12 18.06 1.38
N PRO A 245 -7.72 17.12 2.28
CA PRO A 245 -7.61 15.70 1.95
C PRO A 245 -8.88 15.09 1.34
N ALA A 246 -10.06 15.64 1.69
CA ALA A 246 -11.35 15.12 1.25
C ALA A 246 -11.61 15.25 -0.26
N THR A 247 -10.84 16.06 -0.98
CA THR A 247 -11.01 16.22 -2.43
C THR A 247 -10.57 14.99 -3.22
N ARG A 248 -9.88 14.03 -2.58
CA ARG A 248 -9.53 12.73 -3.17
C ARG A 248 -10.67 11.72 -3.14
N LEU A 249 -11.59 11.81 -2.17
CA LEU A 249 -12.68 10.84 -1.97
C LEU A 249 -13.56 10.59 -3.21
N PRO A 250 -13.86 11.57 -4.10
CA PRO A 250 -14.58 11.28 -5.34
C PRO A 250 -13.87 10.28 -6.27
N ALA A 251 -12.53 10.17 -6.20
CA ALA A 251 -11.76 9.15 -6.92
C ALA A 251 -12.01 7.73 -6.40
N LEU A 252 -12.73 7.57 -5.27
CA LEU A 252 -13.19 6.28 -4.76
C LEU A 252 -14.35 5.71 -5.58
N LEU A 253 -15.12 6.54 -6.29
CA LEU A 253 -16.34 6.14 -7.00
C LEU A 253 -16.12 5.02 -8.03
N PRO A 254 -15.10 5.06 -8.90
CA PRO A 254 -14.83 3.97 -9.83
C PRO A 254 -14.61 2.65 -9.09
N GLY A 255 -13.82 2.66 -8.01
CA GLY A 255 -13.59 1.46 -7.21
C GLY A 255 -14.86 0.96 -6.50
N ALA A 256 -15.65 1.88 -5.96
CA ALA A 256 -16.90 1.58 -5.26
C ALA A 256 -17.98 0.97 -6.17
N LEU A 257 -17.95 1.26 -7.47
CA LEU A 257 -18.86 0.68 -8.45
C LEU A 257 -18.31 -0.62 -9.04
N LEU A 258 -17.04 -0.63 -9.46
CA LEU A 258 -16.46 -1.77 -10.16
C LEU A 258 -16.21 -2.98 -9.25
N SER A 259 -15.76 -2.79 -8.01
CA SER A 259 -15.42 -3.91 -7.12
C SER A 259 -16.66 -4.76 -6.77
N PRO A 260 -17.77 -4.18 -6.28
CA PRO A 260 -18.98 -4.94 -6.00
C PRO A 260 -19.63 -5.50 -7.26
N ALA A 261 -19.63 -4.75 -8.37
CA ALA A 261 -20.12 -5.26 -9.65
C ALA A 261 -19.33 -6.48 -10.12
N GLY A 262 -18.00 -6.48 -9.92
CA GLY A 262 -17.14 -7.63 -10.20
C GLY A 262 -17.54 -8.88 -9.41
N CYS A 263 -17.88 -8.72 -8.13
CA CYS A 263 -18.43 -9.82 -7.32
C CYS A 263 -19.74 -10.35 -7.90
N VAL A 264 -20.69 -9.50 -8.29
CA VAL A 264 -21.97 -9.96 -8.87
C VAL A 264 -21.73 -10.72 -10.18
N VAL A 265 -20.93 -10.15 -11.08
CA VAL A 265 -20.55 -10.81 -12.36
C VAL A 265 -19.93 -12.17 -12.09
N MET A 266 -19.04 -12.26 -11.10
CA MET A 266 -18.41 -13.51 -10.68
C MET A 266 -19.40 -14.53 -10.15
N GLY A 267 -20.36 -14.12 -9.32
CA GLY A 267 -21.39 -15.02 -8.78
C GLY A 267 -22.20 -15.71 -9.88
N PHE A 268 -22.61 -14.96 -10.90
CA PHE A 268 -23.31 -15.53 -12.06
C PHE A 268 -22.38 -16.33 -12.97
N ALA A 269 -21.14 -15.88 -13.17
CA ALA A 269 -20.17 -16.60 -14.00
C ALA A 269 -19.77 -17.96 -13.40
N LEU A 270 -19.71 -18.07 -12.06
CA LEU A 270 -19.40 -19.32 -11.37
C LEU A 270 -20.61 -20.25 -11.22
N ARG A 271 -21.84 -19.78 -11.53
CA ARG A 271 -23.00 -20.67 -11.69
C ARG A 271 -22.86 -21.53 -12.94
N ASP A 272 -22.40 -20.93 -14.03
CA ASP A 272 -22.16 -21.56 -15.32
C ASP A 272 -20.67 -21.44 -15.70
N PRO A 273 -19.77 -22.20 -15.03
CA PRO A 273 -18.32 -22.08 -15.14
C PRO A 273 -17.72 -22.40 -16.52
N GLY A 274 -18.54 -22.75 -17.52
CA GLY A 274 -18.09 -22.94 -18.90
C GLY A 274 -17.52 -21.67 -19.54
N ASN A 275 -18.00 -20.50 -19.12
CA ASN A 275 -17.53 -19.20 -19.62
C ASN A 275 -16.45 -18.58 -18.72
N TYR A 276 -15.27 -19.22 -18.69
CA TYR A 276 -14.13 -18.79 -17.86
C TYR A 276 -13.67 -17.34 -18.13
N ILE A 277 -13.91 -16.80 -19.33
CA ILE A 277 -13.59 -15.41 -19.68
C ILE A 277 -14.38 -14.45 -18.78
N VAL A 278 -15.66 -14.73 -18.53
CA VAL A 278 -16.51 -13.88 -17.69
C VAL A 278 -16.04 -13.94 -16.22
N VAL A 279 -15.53 -15.08 -15.78
CA VAL A 279 -14.87 -15.22 -14.48
C VAL A 279 -13.61 -14.34 -14.43
N CYS A 280 -12.73 -14.39 -15.43
CA CYS A 280 -11.56 -13.51 -15.48
C CYS A 280 -11.92 -12.03 -15.46
N VAL A 281 -12.96 -11.63 -16.18
CA VAL A 281 -13.45 -10.23 -16.21
C VAL A 281 -13.99 -9.81 -14.85
N GLY A 282 -14.84 -10.62 -14.21
CA GLY A 282 -15.36 -10.32 -12.87
C GLY A 282 -14.25 -10.20 -11.83
N TRP A 283 -13.23 -11.07 -11.91
CA TRP A 283 -12.11 -11.05 -10.97
C TRP A 283 -11.21 -9.84 -11.21
N GLY A 284 -10.97 -9.50 -12.48
CA GLY A 284 -10.27 -8.29 -12.88
C GLY A 284 -10.98 -7.03 -12.39
N MET A 285 -12.31 -6.96 -12.49
CA MET A 285 -13.10 -5.83 -11.96
C MET A 285 -12.97 -5.69 -10.44
N LEU A 286 -13.02 -6.81 -9.71
CA LEU A 286 -12.80 -6.84 -8.25
C LEU A 286 -11.41 -6.28 -7.90
N CYS A 287 -10.37 -6.77 -8.57
CA CYS A 287 -8.99 -6.34 -8.32
C CYS A 287 -8.72 -4.89 -8.76
N LEU A 288 -9.34 -4.43 -9.86
CA LEU A 288 -9.27 -3.03 -10.28
C LEU A 288 -9.85 -2.11 -9.21
N GLY A 289 -11.03 -2.47 -8.68
CA GLY A 289 -11.64 -1.70 -7.61
C GLY A 289 -10.85 -1.75 -6.31
N LEU A 290 -10.25 -2.89 -5.97
CA LEU A 290 -9.29 -3.02 -4.87
C LEU A 290 -8.13 -2.02 -5.02
N THR A 291 -7.36 -2.08 -6.11
CA THR A 291 -6.18 -1.23 -6.30
C THR A 291 -6.56 0.25 -6.34
N SER A 292 -7.67 0.59 -7.03
CA SER A 292 -8.14 1.97 -7.11
C SER A 292 -8.58 2.52 -5.76
N SER A 293 -9.36 1.76 -4.99
CA SER A 293 -9.91 2.23 -3.71
C SER A 293 -8.87 2.22 -2.57
N ALA A 294 -8.03 1.18 -2.53
CA ALA A 294 -6.97 1.03 -1.53
C ALA A 294 -6.03 2.23 -1.52
N ASN A 295 -5.55 2.64 -2.69
CA ASN A 295 -4.61 3.76 -2.81
C ASN A 295 -5.25 5.06 -2.34
N VAL A 296 -6.46 5.37 -2.81
CA VAL A 296 -7.18 6.61 -2.44
C VAL A 296 -7.44 6.69 -0.94
N LEU A 297 -7.90 5.60 -0.33
CA LEU A 297 -8.24 5.53 1.09
C LEU A 297 -7.01 5.62 1.99
N LEU A 298 -5.92 4.91 1.62
CA LEU A 298 -4.69 4.97 2.38
C LEU A 298 -4.05 6.35 2.32
N THR A 299 -3.95 6.96 1.13
CA THR A 299 -3.45 8.33 0.96
C THR A 299 -4.32 9.34 1.71
N TYR A 300 -5.65 9.18 1.68
CA TYR A 300 -6.56 10.03 2.45
C TYR A 300 -6.33 9.94 3.96
N ALA A 301 -6.14 8.73 4.49
CA ALA A 301 -5.88 8.55 5.92
C ALA A 301 -4.55 9.18 6.34
N VAL A 302 -3.50 8.98 5.54
CA VAL A 302 -2.16 9.57 5.77
C VAL A 302 -2.21 11.09 5.69
N ASP A 303 -2.90 11.66 4.70
CA ASP A 303 -3.06 13.11 4.55
C ASP A 303 -3.86 13.73 5.72
N CYS A 304 -4.72 12.97 6.41
CA CYS A 304 -5.46 13.45 7.58
C CYS A 304 -4.61 13.45 8.87
N LEU A 305 -3.64 12.54 9.02
CA LEU A 305 -2.69 12.50 10.15
C LEU A 305 -1.26 12.22 9.67
N PRO A 306 -0.57 13.22 9.08
CA PRO A 306 0.78 13.01 8.54
C PRO A 306 1.79 12.62 9.63
N THR A 307 1.63 13.14 10.86
CA THR A 307 2.51 12.83 12.00
C THR A 307 2.41 11.37 12.47
N ARG A 308 1.29 10.68 12.18
CA ARG A 308 1.08 9.27 12.56
C ARG A 308 0.93 8.35 11.33
N ALA A 309 1.44 8.76 10.17
CA ALA A 309 1.33 8.00 8.93
C ALA A 309 1.83 6.55 9.03
N GLY A 310 2.95 6.33 9.74
CA GLY A 310 3.50 4.98 9.97
C GLY A 310 2.55 4.08 10.76
N HIS A 311 1.90 4.61 11.80
CA HIS A 311 0.90 3.86 12.59
C HIS A 311 -0.33 3.51 11.77
N ILE A 312 -0.78 4.39 10.87
CA ILE A 312 -1.91 4.13 9.96
C ILE A 312 -1.59 2.97 9.02
N GLY A 313 -0.40 2.97 8.42
CA GLY A 313 0.05 1.88 7.54
C GLY A 313 0.12 0.53 8.26
N ALA A 314 0.67 0.51 9.47
CA ALA A 314 0.72 -0.68 10.31
C ALA A 314 -0.69 -1.20 10.65
N LEU A 315 -1.59 -0.30 11.05
CA LEU A 315 -2.98 -0.64 11.37
C LEU A 315 -3.72 -1.22 10.17
N ALA A 316 -3.58 -0.60 9.00
CA ALA A 316 -4.14 -1.10 7.75
C ALA A 316 -3.66 -2.52 7.44
N ASN A 317 -2.36 -2.81 7.66
CA ASN A 317 -1.79 -4.14 7.46
C ASN A 317 -2.28 -5.18 8.48
N VAL A 318 -2.46 -4.80 9.75
CA VAL A 318 -3.01 -5.72 10.75
C VAL A 318 -4.44 -6.07 10.39
N THR A 319 -5.31 -5.07 10.22
CA THR A 319 -6.73 -5.33 10.01
C THR A 319 -7.03 -6.00 8.69
N LYS A 320 -6.34 -5.65 7.58
CA LYS A 320 -6.55 -6.33 6.29
C LYS A 320 -6.25 -7.83 6.39
N ASN A 321 -5.19 -8.21 7.11
CA ASN A 321 -4.79 -9.60 7.31
C ASN A 321 -5.74 -10.32 8.29
N SER A 322 -6.20 -9.65 9.35
CA SER A 322 -7.19 -10.20 10.27
C SER A 322 -8.53 -10.48 9.59
N ILE A 323 -9.04 -9.53 8.78
CA ILE A 323 -10.27 -9.72 8.00
C ILE A 323 -10.08 -10.83 6.97
N GLY A 324 -8.96 -10.81 6.25
CA GLY A 324 -8.61 -11.86 5.29
C GLY A 324 -8.64 -13.25 5.93
N PHE A 325 -8.07 -13.40 7.12
CA PHE A 325 -8.11 -14.66 7.87
C PHE A 325 -9.53 -15.03 8.31
N ALA A 326 -10.25 -14.11 8.95
CA ALA A 326 -11.58 -14.37 9.51
C ALA A 326 -12.56 -14.85 8.43
N VAL A 327 -12.54 -14.22 7.26
CA VAL A 327 -13.50 -14.53 6.20
C VAL A 327 -13.04 -15.76 5.39
N SER A 328 -11.73 -15.98 5.23
CA SER A 328 -11.21 -17.19 4.57
C SER A 328 -11.53 -18.47 5.35
N TYR A 329 -11.58 -18.41 6.68
CA TYR A 329 -11.86 -19.57 7.54
C TYR A 329 -13.20 -20.25 7.22
N GLY A 330 -14.26 -19.45 6.98
CA GLY A 330 -15.62 -19.96 6.68
C GLY A 330 -16.00 -19.93 5.21
N ALA A 331 -15.10 -19.53 4.31
CA ALA A 331 -15.44 -19.24 2.91
C ALA A 331 -15.98 -20.45 2.13
N VAL A 332 -15.39 -21.63 2.34
CA VAL A 332 -15.74 -22.86 1.63
C VAL A 332 -17.06 -23.43 2.14
N ASP A 333 -17.24 -23.50 3.47
CA ASP A 333 -18.51 -23.94 4.05
C ASP A 333 -19.67 -23.02 3.67
N TRP A 334 -19.40 -21.72 3.58
CA TRP A 334 -20.39 -20.75 3.11
C TRP A 334 -20.80 -21.00 1.66
N LEU A 335 -19.84 -21.31 0.78
CA LEU A 335 -20.10 -21.67 -0.61
C LEU A 335 -21.02 -22.88 -0.71
N TRP A 336 -20.73 -23.95 0.02
CA TRP A 336 -21.49 -25.19 -0.04
C TRP A 336 -22.92 -25.06 0.50
N ARG A 337 -23.15 -24.15 1.47
CA ARG A 337 -24.49 -23.95 2.06
C ARG A 337 -25.41 -23.09 1.21
N VAL A 338 -24.89 -22.03 0.60
CA VAL A 338 -25.74 -20.97 -0.01
C VAL A 338 -25.58 -20.91 -1.53
N GLY A 339 -24.53 -21.51 -2.07
CA GLY A 339 -24.19 -21.51 -3.50
C GLY A 339 -23.41 -20.26 -3.94
N THR A 340 -22.83 -20.35 -5.14
CA THR A 340 -21.97 -19.32 -5.74
C THR A 340 -22.66 -17.96 -5.85
N VAL A 341 -23.83 -17.91 -6.50
CA VAL A 341 -24.54 -16.64 -6.77
C VAL A 341 -24.84 -15.88 -5.49
N ASN A 342 -25.39 -16.57 -4.48
CA ASN A 342 -25.79 -15.93 -3.23
C ASN A 342 -24.57 -15.48 -2.41
N GLN A 343 -23.52 -16.30 -2.33
CA GLN A 343 -22.29 -15.91 -1.64
C GLN A 343 -21.67 -14.66 -2.30
N PHE A 344 -21.47 -14.66 -3.62
CA PHE A 344 -20.89 -13.51 -4.31
C PHE A 344 -21.80 -12.27 -4.33
N SER A 345 -23.13 -12.45 -4.28
CA SER A 345 -24.08 -11.32 -4.17
C SER A 345 -24.09 -10.70 -2.78
N THR A 346 -24.06 -11.51 -1.72
CA THR A 346 -23.92 -11.00 -0.35
C THR A 346 -22.56 -10.32 -0.14
N MET A 347 -21.51 -10.89 -0.74
CA MET A 347 -20.19 -10.27 -0.85
C MET A 347 -20.26 -8.88 -1.50
N ALA A 348 -20.97 -8.72 -2.62
CA ALA A 348 -21.17 -7.43 -3.27
C ALA A 348 -21.97 -6.46 -2.39
N GLY A 349 -23.03 -6.93 -1.74
CA GLY A 349 -23.86 -6.12 -0.85
C GLY A 349 -23.09 -5.54 0.34
N ILE A 350 -22.24 -6.36 0.98
CA ILE A 350 -21.35 -5.92 2.07
C ILE A 350 -20.36 -4.86 1.57
N LEU A 351 -19.76 -5.06 0.38
CA LEU A 351 -18.84 -4.08 -0.18
C LEU A 351 -19.55 -2.77 -0.50
N TRP A 352 -20.70 -2.77 -1.18
CA TRP A 352 -21.48 -1.55 -1.41
C TRP A 352 -21.84 -0.86 -0.10
N GLY A 353 -22.32 -1.61 0.90
CA GLY A 353 -22.60 -1.08 2.24
C GLY A 353 -21.37 -0.42 2.87
N SER A 354 -20.20 -1.04 2.75
CA SER A 354 -18.95 -0.46 3.26
C SER A 354 -18.53 0.80 2.50
N TYR A 355 -18.71 0.86 1.17
CA TYR A 355 -18.43 2.06 0.38
C TYR A 355 -19.40 3.20 0.68
N LEU A 356 -20.65 2.91 1.08
CA LEU A 356 -21.58 3.93 1.54
C LEU A 356 -21.09 4.65 2.80
N LEU A 357 -20.26 4.01 3.64
CA LEU A 357 -19.61 4.67 4.78
C LEU A 357 -18.61 5.75 4.36
N ALA A 358 -18.15 5.76 3.11
CA ALA A 358 -17.28 6.83 2.59
C ALA A 358 -18.04 8.13 2.30
N ILE A 359 -19.37 8.06 2.07
CA ILE A 359 -20.21 9.24 1.82
C ILE A 359 -20.26 10.18 3.04
N PRO A 360 -20.57 9.73 4.27
CA PRO A 360 -20.54 10.61 5.44
C PRO A 360 -19.14 11.15 5.73
N LEU A 361 -18.06 10.40 5.42
CA LEU A 361 -16.69 10.93 5.54
C LEU A 361 -16.45 12.11 4.60
N TRP A 362 -16.98 12.04 3.37
CA TRP A 362 -16.88 13.12 2.42
C TRP A 362 -17.66 14.36 2.89
N MET A 363 -18.91 14.16 3.31
CA MET A 363 -19.79 15.24 3.79
C MET A 363 -19.28 15.92 5.06
N PHE A 364 -18.82 15.15 6.05
CA PHE A 364 -18.37 15.66 7.35
C PHE A 364 -16.85 15.85 7.45
N SER A 365 -16.14 15.77 6.32
CA SER A 365 -14.68 15.83 6.26
C SER A 365 -14.06 17.00 7.03
N LYS A 366 -14.62 18.20 6.90
CA LYS A 366 -14.12 19.41 7.59
C LYS A 366 -14.24 19.30 9.11
N THR A 367 -15.35 18.75 9.60
CA THR A 367 -15.59 18.55 11.04
C THR A 367 -14.72 17.42 11.59
N LEU A 368 -14.53 16.37 10.81
CA LEU A 368 -13.70 15.23 11.17
C LEU A 368 -12.24 15.65 11.27
N VAL A 369 -11.67 16.28 10.23
CA VAL A 369 -10.28 16.77 10.26
C VAL A 369 -10.04 17.73 11.44
N ARG A 370 -11.00 18.60 11.78
CA ARG A 370 -10.92 19.48 12.95
C ARG A 370 -10.93 18.74 14.29
N LYS A 371 -11.68 17.64 14.41
CA LYS A 371 -11.68 16.80 15.62
C LYS A 371 -10.43 15.93 15.69
N THR A 372 -9.94 15.43 14.56
CA THR A 372 -8.76 14.59 14.49
C THR A 372 -7.47 15.36 14.82
N THR A 373 -7.38 16.63 14.43
CA THR A 373 -6.28 17.53 14.83
C THR A 373 -6.23 17.83 16.33
N ALA A 374 -7.30 17.56 17.08
CA ALA A 374 -7.27 17.63 18.55
C ALA A 374 -6.74 16.34 19.21
N PHE A 375 -6.62 15.24 18.46
CA PHE A 375 -6.07 13.95 18.88
C PHE A 375 -4.63 13.71 18.38
N ALA A 376 -4.20 14.48 17.37
CA ALA A 376 -2.82 14.52 16.89
C ALA A 376 -1.96 15.35 17.84
#